data_AF-A0A2U1K8U8-F1
#
_entry.id   AF-A0A2U1K8U8-F1
#
_cell.length_a   1.000
_cell.length_b   1.000
_cell.length_c   1.000
_cell.angle_alpha   90.00
_cell.angle_beta   90.00
_cell.angle_gamma   90.00
#
_symmetry.space_group_name_H-M   'P 1'
#
loop_
_entity.id
_entity.type
_entity.pdbx_description
1 polymer ?
#
loop_
_entity_poly.entity_id
_entity_poly.type
_entity_poly.pdbx_seq_one_letter_code
_entity_poly.pdbx_strand_id
1 'polypeptide(L)'
;MNSNSNCFVVLNSSTDWKFAAEQFVKTIPDKVFVHRSERNAATQTLDGVDVMGERLSQEVLEVIKQKPNLRKISYVAHSVGGLVARYAIGRLYRPPKETLEGLPVEDSTESRPAIGGLVPMNFITVATPHLGSRGNKQVPFLFGISALEKAAVLVIHWIFRRTGRHLFLTDNDDGKPPLLKRMLQDFDDCYFM
;
A
#
# COMPACT_ATOMS: atom_id res chain seq x y z
N MET A 1 24.92 21.12 -6.72
CA MET A 1 24.94 20.50 -5.37
C MET A 1 24.46 19.06 -5.51
N ASN A 2 25.39 18.11 -5.59
CA ASN A 2 25.10 16.67 -5.68
C ASN A 2 24.67 16.16 -4.30
N SER A 3 23.42 15.70 -4.18
CA SER A 3 22.89 15.15 -2.93
C SER A 3 22.12 13.85 -3.22
N ASN A 4 22.79 12.73 -2.99
CA ASN A 4 22.24 11.51 -2.38
C ASN A 4 20.93 10.95 -2.95
N SER A 5 20.92 10.62 -4.24
CA SER A 5 19.77 10.03 -4.93
C SER A 5 19.69 8.52 -4.71
N ASN A 6 19.30 8.05 -3.53
CA ASN A 6 18.93 6.64 -3.33
C ASN A 6 17.42 6.56 -3.06
N CYS A 7 16.64 6.42 -4.13
CA CYS A 7 15.20 6.25 -4.05
C CYS A 7 14.85 4.77 -3.87
N PHE A 8 14.07 4.46 -2.86
CA PHE A 8 13.52 3.15 -2.60
C PHE A 8 12.16 3.00 -3.29
N VAL A 9 12.03 2.08 -4.25
CA VAL A 9 10.75 1.83 -4.95
C VAL A 9 10.20 0.47 -4.52
N VAL A 10 8.99 0.46 -3.95
CA VAL A 10 8.31 -0.76 -3.52
C VAL A 10 7.26 -1.18 -4.56
N LEU A 11 7.35 -2.41 -5.07
CA LEU A 11 6.43 -3.01 -6.05
C LEU A 11 5.66 -4.19 -5.43
N ASN A 12 4.32 -4.15 -5.45
CA ASN A 12 3.49 -5.06 -4.64
C ASN A 12 3.14 -6.43 -5.26
N SER A 13 4.04 -7.01 -6.07
CA SER A 13 3.99 -8.39 -6.57
C SER A 13 5.30 -8.73 -7.26
N SER A 14 6.01 -9.76 -6.80
CA SER A 14 7.35 -10.05 -7.32
C SER A 14 7.36 -10.59 -8.75
N THR A 15 6.36 -11.36 -9.13
CA THR A 15 6.23 -11.92 -10.49
C THR A 15 5.73 -10.88 -11.47
N ASP A 16 4.67 -10.15 -11.12
CA ASP A 16 4.01 -9.22 -12.06
C ASP A 16 4.90 -8.02 -12.39
N TRP A 17 5.71 -7.60 -11.41
CA TRP A 17 6.58 -6.44 -11.54
C TRP A 17 8.02 -6.78 -11.92
N LYS A 18 8.35 -8.05 -12.23
CA LYS A 18 9.73 -8.44 -12.59
C LYS A 18 10.27 -7.58 -13.74
N PHE A 19 9.55 -7.54 -14.85
CA PHE A 19 9.98 -6.80 -16.04
C PHE A 19 10.12 -5.31 -15.74
N ALA A 20 9.10 -4.70 -15.11
CA ALA A 20 9.12 -3.29 -14.76
C ALA A 20 10.27 -2.94 -13.80
N ALA A 21 10.55 -3.78 -12.80
CA ALA A 21 11.68 -3.59 -11.89
C ALA A 21 13.02 -3.57 -12.62
N GLU A 22 13.22 -4.52 -13.55
CA GLU A 22 14.41 -4.57 -14.39
C GLU A 22 14.53 -3.32 -15.27
N GLN A 23 13.41 -2.82 -15.82
CA GLN A 23 13.42 -1.56 -16.59
C GLN A 23 13.74 -0.35 -15.71
N PHE A 24 13.20 -0.25 -14.49
CA PHE A 24 13.53 0.85 -13.57
C PHE A 24 15.03 0.94 -13.29
N VAL A 25 15.65 -0.20 -12.98
CA VAL A 25 17.11 -0.27 -12.72
C VAL A 25 17.90 0.09 -13.98
N LYS A 26 17.48 -0.36 -15.17
CA LYS A 26 18.14 -0.04 -16.45
C LYS A 26 18.02 1.44 -16.83
N THR A 27 16.85 2.05 -16.64
CA THR A 27 16.59 3.43 -17.05
C THR A 27 17.18 4.45 -16.07
N ILE A 28 17.28 4.11 -14.77
CA ILE A 28 17.79 5.01 -13.73
C ILE A 28 18.89 4.33 -12.90
N PRO A 29 20.01 3.93 -13.53
CA PRO A 29 21.07 3.19 -12.86
C PRO A 29 21.65 3.99 -11.69
N ASP A 30 22.01 3.27 -10.63
CA ASP A 30 22.68 3.77 -9.42
C ASP A 30 21.95 4.89 -8.65
N LYS A 31 20.69 5.19 -9.00
CA LYS A 31 19.84 6.16 -8.29
C LYS A 31 18.64 5.54 -7.59
N VAL A 32 18.28 4.32 -7.96
CA VAL A 32 17.10 3.64 -7.43
C VAL A 32 17.46 2.25 -6.92
N PHE A 33 16.92 1.91 -5.75
CA PHE A 33 16.84 0.55 -5.27
C PHE A 33 15.39 0.10 -5.41
N VAL A 34 15.15 -0.89 -6.28
CA VAL A 34 13.82 -1.44 -6.51
C VAL A 34 13.65 -2.70 -5.69
N HIS A 35 12.67 -2.69 -4.80
CA HIS A 35 12.25 -3.84 -4.03
C HIS A 35 10.89 -4.32 -4.49
N ARG A 36 10.83 -5.61 -4.78
CA ARG A 36 9.59 -6.30 -5.10
C ARG A 36 9.15 -7.02 -3.85
N SER A 37 7.98 -6.66 -3.31
CA SER A 37 7.44 -7.34 -2.15
C SER A 37 7.12 -8.80 -2.47
N GLU A 38 7.55 -9.69 -1.59
CA GLU A 38 7.35 -11.14 -1.70
C GLU A 38 6.42 -11.68 -0.61
N ARG A 39 6.03 -10.86 0.36
CA ARG A 39 5.31 -11.29 1.57
C ARG A 39 3.82 -11.60 1.37
N ASN A 40 3.25 -11.24 0.22
CA ASN A 40 1.83 -11.40 -0.09
C ASN A 40 1.63 -12.16 -1.40
N ALA A 41 2.20 -13.36 -1.52
CA ALA A 41 2.11 -14.19 -2.72
C ALA A 41 1.03 -15.29 -2.61
N ALA A 42 0.53 -15.75 -3.75
CA ALA A 42 -0.40 -16.87 -3.84
C ALA A 42 -1.62 -16.72 -2.90
N THR A 43 -1.87 -17.69 -2.01
CA THR A 43 -3.02 -17.71 -1.10
C THR A 43 -2.96 -16.62 -0.03
N GLN A 44 -1.78 -16.06 0.25
CA GLN A 44 -1.63 -14.96 1.21
C GLN A 44 -2.35 -13.68 0.75
N THR A 45 -2.63 -13.57 -0.56
CA THR A 45 -3.43 -12.47 -1.11
C THR A 45 -4.89 -12.46 -0.63
N LEU A 46 -5.34 -13.54 0.01
CA LEU A 46 -6.71 -13.72 0.51
C LEU A 46 -6.85 -13.37 2.00
N ASP A 47 -5.74 -13.05 2.69
CA ASP A 47 -5.70 -12.83 4.14
C ASP A 47 -6.30 -11.50 4.60
N GLY A 48 -6.66 -10.61 3.67
CA GLY A 48 -7.18 -9.28 3.98
C GLY A 48 -6.16 -8.17 3.76
N VAL A 49 -6.65 -7.02 3.30
CA VAL A 49 -5.84 -5.82 3.04
C VAL A 49 -5.08 -5.34 4.28
N ASP A 50 -5.69 -5.46 5.46
CA ASP A 50 -5.10 -5.11 6.75
C ASP A 50 -3.90 -5.99 7.10
N VAL A 51 -4.05 -7.31 7.00
CA VAL A 51 -3.00 -8.29 7.30
C VAL A 51 -1.89 -8.19 6.28
N MET A 52 -2.23 -8.11 4.99
CA MET A 52 -1.25 -7.92 3.92
C MET A 52 -0.49 -6.60 4.07
N GLY A 53 -1.18 -5.53 4.46
CA GLY A 53 -0.60 -4.21 4.68
C GLY A 53 0.32 -4.16 5.88
N GLU A 54 -0.04 -4.85 6.98
CA GLU A 54 0.85 -5.04 8.13
C GLU A 54 2.15 -5.74 7.71
N ARG A 55 2.06 -6.86 6.99
CA ARG A 55 3.23 -7.60 6.50
C ARG A 55 4.11 -6.73 5.61
N LEU A 56 3.49 -5.97 4.70
CA LEU A 56 4.23 -5.06 3.82
C LEU A 56 4.92 -3.94 4.62
N SER A 57 4.28 -3.41 5.67
CA SER A 57 4.86 -2.38 6.51
C SER A 57 6.13 -2.88 7.24
N GLN A 58 6.07 -4.11 7.76
CA GLN A 58 7.21 -4.77 8.41
C GLN A 58 8.34 -5.04 7.42
N GLU A 59 8.02 -5.56 6.24
CA GLU A 59 8.98 -5.78 5.15
C GLU A 59 9.69 -4.48 4.74
N VAL A 60 8.95 -3.38 4.60
CA VAL A 60 9.53 -2.06 4.30
C VAL A 60 10.52 -1.63 5.38
N LEU A 61 10.18 -1.78 6.66
CA LEU A 61 11.09 -1.45 7.76
C LEU A 61 12.34 -2.33 7.78
N GLU A 62 12.20 -3.63 7.51
CA GLU A 62 13.32 -4.57 7.39
C GLU A 62 14.29 -4.12 6.29
N VAL A 63 13.76 -3.76 5.12
CA VAL A 63 14.57 -3.30 3.98
C VAL A 63 15.26 -1.97 4.26
N ILE A 64 14.56 -1.01 4.88
CA ILE A 64 15.13 0.29 5.27
C ILE A 64 16.29 0.07 6.25
N LYS A 65 16.11 -0.80 7.26
CA LYS A 65 17.15 -1.13 8.23
C LYS A 65 18.37 -1.77 7.58
N GLN A 66 18.18 -2.62 6.58
CA GLN A 66 19.27 -3.26 5.84
C GLN A 66 19.98 -2.30 4.87
N LYS A 67 19.34 -1.19 4.48
CA LYS A 67 19.85 -0.22 3.50
C LYS A 67 19.85 1.20 4.10
N PRO A 68 20.75 1.52 5.06
CA PRO A 68 20.75 2.80 5.77
C PRO A 68 21.03 4.03 4.88
N ASN A 69 21.52 3.82 3.65
CA ASN A 69 21.79 4.89 2.70
C ASN A 69 20.55 5.35 1.90
N LEU A 70 19.40 4.69 2.07
CA LEU A 70 18.15 5.12 1.47
C LEU A 70 17.70 6.45 2.10
N ARG A 71 17.20 7.37 1.28
CA ARG A 71 16.73 8.69 1.74
C ARG A 71 15.29 9.00 1.35
N LYS A 72 14.81 8.36 0.29
CA LYS A 72 13.53 8.65 -0.35
C LYS A 72 12.78 7.35 -0.59
N ILE A 73 11.45 7.37 -0.53
CA ILE A 73 10.62 6.21 -0.81
C ILE A 73 9.47 6.54 -1.77
N SER A 74 9.21 5.63 -2.70
CA SER A 74 8.06 5.62 -3.60
C SER A 74 7.39 4.25 -3.59
N TYR A 75 6.08 4.23 -3.77
CA TYR A 75 5.29 3.01 -3.93
C TYR A 75 4.69 2.96 -5.32
N VAL A 76 4.82 1.82 -6.00
CA VAL A 76 4.08 1.54 -7.23
C VAL A 76 3.35 0.21 -7.05
N ALA A 77 2.04 0.21 -7.27
CA ALA A 77 1.23 -0.95 -6.98
C ALA A 77 0.13 -1.17 -8.03
N HIS A 78 -0.33 -2.41 -8.14
CA HIS A 78 -1.36 -2.82 -9.09
C HIS A 78 -2.51 -3.52 -8.36
N SER A 79 -3.74 -3.28 -8.80
CA SER A 79 -4.94 -3.97 -8.31
C SER A 79 -5.05 -3.88 -6.77
N VAL A 80 -5.37 -4.98 -6.09
CA VAL A 80 -5.42 -5.09 -4.61
C VAL A 80 -4.13 -4.62 -3.95
N GLY A 81 -3.00 -4.72 -4.63
CA GLY A 81 -1.72 -4.25 -4.12
C GLY A 81 -1.70 -2.75 -3.81
N GLY A 82 -2.50 -1.92 -4.49
CA GLY A 82 -2.57 -0.50 -4.16
C GLY A 82 -3.26 -0.23 -2.83
N LEU A 83 -4.25 -1.05 -2.46
CA LEU A 83 -4.89 -0.99 -1.14
C LEU A 83 -3.91 -1.41 -0.05
N VAL A 84 -3.20 -2.51 -0.27
CA VAL A 84 -2.18 -3.02 0.65
C VAL A 84 -1.05 -2.00 0.86
N ALA A 85 -0.60 -1.35 -0.22
CA ALA A 85 0.39 -0.27 -0.16
C ALA A 85 -0.13 0.95 0.60
N ARG A 86 -1.38 1.39 0.35
CA ARG A 86 -2.01 2.48 1.11
C ARG A 86 -2.08 2.13 2.60
N TYR A 87 -2.44 0.90 2.94
CA TYR A 87 -2.50 0.46 4.33
C TYR A 87 -1.11 0.52 4.99
N ALA A 88 -0.08 -0.01 4.32
CA ALA A 88 1.29 0.05 4.81
C ALA A 88 1.79 1.50 4.97
N ILE A 89 1.44 2.40 4.04
CA ILE A 89 1.74 3.83 4.17
C ILE A 89 1.08 4.38 5.43
N GLY A 90 -0.22 4.11 5.67
CA GLY A 90 -0.89 4.61 6.86
C GLY A 90 -0.32 4.13 8.18
N ARG A 91 0.35 2.97 8.19
CA ARG A 91 1.08 2.45 9.35
C ARG A 91 2.47 3.05 9.55
N LEU A 92 3.09 3.51 8.48
CA LEU A 92 4.49 3.96 8.48
C LEU A 92 4.64 5.47 8.38
N TYR A 93 3.62 6.16 7.91
CA TYR A 93 3.62 7.60 7.75
C TYR A 93 3.61 8.28 9.12
N ARG A 94 4.51 9.24 9.27
CA ARG A 94 4.53 10.15 10.40
C ARG A 94 4.32 11.56 9.88
N PRO A 95 3.27 12.27 10.36
CA PRO A 95 3.09 13.66 10.01
C PRO A 95 4.24 14.51 10.59
N PRO A 96 4.43 15.73 10.07
CA PRO A 96 5.30 16.71 10.70
C PRO A 96 4.89 16.92 12.16
N LYS A 97 5.84 16.96 13.10
CA LYS A 97 5.54 17.47 14.44
C LYS A 97 5.22 18.96 14.34
N GLU A 98 4.05 19.37 14.82
CA GLU A 98 3.77 20.78 15.05
C GLU A 98 4.85 21.33 15.99
N THR A 99 5.54 22.37 15.55
CA THR A 99 6.59 23.01 16.35
C THR A 99 5.88 23.69 17.50
N LEU A 100 5.98 23.13 18.71
CA LEU A 100 5.58 23.84 19.92
C LEU A 100 6.29 25.19 19.91
N GLU A 101 5.51 26.27 19.85
CA GLU A 101 6.01 27.64 19.81
C GLU A 101 6.98 27.85 20.98
N GLY A 102 8.26 28.13 20.68
CA GLY A 102 9.23 28.62 21.67
C GLY A 102 10.44 27.73 22.00
N LEU A 103 10.63 26.57 21.37
CA LEU A 103 11.90 25.82 21.49
C LEU A 103 12.84 26.08 20.30
N PRO A 104 14.17 26.18 20.51
CA PRO A 104 15.11 26.42 19.43
C PRO A 104 14.99 25.31 18.38
N VAL A 105 14.83 25.69 17.12
CA VAL A 105 14.85 24.78 15.98
C VAL A 105 16.28 24.26 15.83
N GLU A 106 16.64 23.24 16.61
CA GLU A 106 17.72 22.37 16.19
C GLU A 106 17.31 21.77 14.85
N ASP A 107 18.27 21.75 13.90
CA ASP A 107 18.21 21.25 12.53
C ASP A 107 17.84 19.76 12.49
N SER A 108 16.64 19.46 12.97
CA SER A 108 16.17 18.13 13.26
C SER A 108 15.29 17.68 12.10
N THR A 109 15.77 16.64 11.44
CA THR A 109 15.06 15.82 10.46
C THR A 109 13.68 15.34 10.92
N GLU A 110 13.35 15.52 12.21
CA GLU A 110 12.10 15.20 12.91
C GLU A 110 10.91 16.10 12.53
N SER A 111 11.15 17.22 11.86
CA SER A 111 10.11 18.20 11.47
C SER A 111 9.43 17.91 10.13
N ARG A 112 9.89 16.90 9.38
CA ARG A 112 9.40 16.61 8.02
C ARG A 112 8.53 15.35 7.99
N PRO A 113 7.54 15.29 7.09
CA PRO A 113 6.76 14.08 6.92
C PRO A 113 7.67 12.95 6.44
N ALA A 114 7.48 11.75 7.00
CA ALA A 114 8.34 10.61 6.71
C ALA A 114 7.54 9.30 6.66
N ILE A 115 7.96 8.37 5.81
CA ILE A 115 7.48 6.99 5.80
C ILE A 115 8.65 6.10 6.22
N GLY A 116 8.55 5.49 7.41
CA GLY A 116 9.65 4.66 7.95
C GLY A 116 10.98 5.43 8.09
N GLY A 117 10.93 6.75 8.26
CA GLY A 117 12.12 7.63 8.32
C GLY A 117 12.65 8.09 6.96
N LEU A 118 12.04 7.68 5.84
CA LEU A 118 12.40 8.13 4.49
C LEU A 118 11.45 9.25 4.02
N VAL A 119 11.98 10.16 3.20
CA VAL A 119 11.19 11.22 2.57
C VAL A 119 10.20 10.60 1.57
N PRO A 120 8.87 10.77 1.75
CA PRO A 120 7.88 10.29 0.80
C PRO A 120 8.00 11.04 -0.53
N MET A 121 7.94 10.32 -1.65
CA MET A 121 8.09 10.90 -3.00
C MET A 121 6.85 10.68 -3.88
N ASN A 122 6.51 9.42 -4.16
CA ASN A 122 5.41 9.08 -5.07
C ASN A 122 4.60 7.89 -4.55
N PHE A 123 3.28 7.96 -4.68
CA PHE A 123 2.38 6.81 -4.51
C PHE A 123 1.58 6.63 -5.80
N ILE A 124 1.90 5.57 -6.54
CA ILE A 124 1.34 5.30 -7.87
C ILE A 124 0.58 3.98 -7.80
N THR A 125 -0.68 3.99 -8.22
CA THR A 125 -1.51 2.79 -8.27
C THR A 125 -2.14 2.61 -9.63
N VAL A 126 -2.17 1.38 -10.12
CA VAL A 126 -2.76 1.02 -11.42
C VAL A 126 -3.91 0.05 -11.19
N ALA A 127 -5.10 0.36 -11.72
CA ALA A 127 -6.30 -0.48 -11.61
C ALA A 127 -6.67 -0.88 -10.17
N THR A 128 -6.35 -0.04 -9.19
CA THR A 128 -6.63 -0.33 -7.77
C THR A 128 -8.06 0.06 -7.40
N PRO A 129 -8.86 -0.85 -6.82
CA PRO A 129 -10.23 -0.57 -6.39
C PRO A 129 -10.25 0.18 -5.04
N HIS A 130 -9.77 1.43 -5.02
CA HIS A 130 -9.65 2.24 -3.80
C HIS A 130 -10.96 2.43 -3.04
N LEU A 131 -12.09 2.43 -3.74
CA LEU A 131 -13.44 2.58 -3.17
C LEU A 131 -14.19 1.23 -3.05
N GLY A 132 -13.47 0.12 -3.20
CA GLY A 132 -14.05 -1.20 -3.34
C GLY A 132 -14.54 -1.49 -4.76
N SER A 133 -15.09 -2.70 -4.93
CA SER A 133 -15.60 -3.25 -6.19
C SER A 133 -17.10 -3.51 -6.13
N ARG A 134 -17.79 -2.98 -5.11
CA ARG A 134 -19.22 -3.18 -4.90
C ARG A 134 -20.02 -2.19 -5.74
N GLY A 135 -20.76 -2.73 -6.71
CA GLY A 135 -21.80 -2.01 -7.44
C GLY A 135 -21.30 -1.37 -8.72
N ASN A 136 -21.39 -2.12 -9.83
CA ASN A 136 -21.69 -1.56 -11.15
C ASN A 136 -22.03 -2.64 -12.20
N LYS A 137 -22.75 -3.72 -11.86
CA LYS A 137 -22.82 -4.95 -12.70
C LYS A 137 -21.43 -5.47 -13.16
N GLN A 138 -20.37 -4.98 -12.53
CA GLN A 138 -18.99 -5.34 -12.77
C GLN A 138 -18.63 -6.40 -11.74
N VAL A 139 -19.09 -7.62 -12.01
CA VAL A 139 -18.32 -8.81 -11.67
C VAL A 139 -17.73 -9.25 -13.02
N PRO A 140 -16.70 -8.56 -13.54
CA PRO A 140 -16.19 -8.79 -14.89
C PRO A 140 -15.37 -10.09 -14.99
N PHE A 141 -15.46 -10.96 -13.98
CA PHE A 141 -14.87 -12.29 -13.98
C PHE A 141 -15.84 -13.38 -14.48
N LEU A 142 -17.12 -13.03 -14.74
CA LEU A 142 -18.17 -13.99 -15.13
C LEU A 142 -18.88 -13.67 -16.44
N PHE A 143 -18.21 -12.98 -17.38
CA PHE A 143 -18.66 -12.85 -18.77
C PHE A 143 -20.14 -12.41 -18.96
N GLY A 144 -20.68 -11.58 -18.06
CA GLY A 144 -21.98 -10.92 -18.26
C GLY A 144 -23.24 -11.78 -18.07
N ILE A 145 -23.17 -12.94 -17.42
CA ILE A 145 -24.38 -13.72 -17.09
C ILE A 145 -25.00 -13.24 -15.77
N SER A 146 -26.02 -12.39 -15.85
CA SER A 146 -26.63 -11.67 -14.72
C SER A 146 -27.16 -12.56 -13.56
N ALA A 147 -27.55 -13.81 -13.83
CA ALA A 147 -27.98 -14.76 -12.80
C ALA A 147 -26.78 -15.34 -12.01
N LEU A 148 -25.68 -15.62 -12.71
CA LEU A 148 -24.41 -16.06 -12.13
C LEU A 148 -23.76 -14.93 -11.35
N GLU A 149 -23.92 -13.67 -11.75
CA GLU A 149 -23.46 -12.50 -11.00
C GLU A 149 -24.16 -12.36 -9.64
N LYS A 150 -25.48 -12.59 -9.58
CA LYS A 150 -26.22 -12.57 -8.30
C LYS A 150 -25.81 -13.71 -7.37
N ALA A 151 -25.58 -14.90 -7.92
CA ALA A 151 -25.05 -16.04 -7.17
C ALA A 151 -23.58 -15.83 -6.77
N ALA A 152 -22.77 -15.24 -7.64
CA ALA A 152 -21.37 -14.98 -7.36
C ALA A 152 -21.20 -13.92 -6.29
N VAL A 153 -22.03 -12.87 -6.22
CA VAL A 153 -22.02 -11.93 -5.07
C VAL A 153 -22.22 -12.68 -3.74
N LEU A 154 -23.01 -13.77 -3.73
CA LEU A 154 -23.19 -14.64 -2.56
C LEU A 154 -21.98 -15.55 -2.27
N VAL A 155 -21.11 -15.86 -3.25
CA VAL A 155 -19.97 -16.79 -3.07
C VAL A 155 -18.60 -16.08 -3.16
N ILE A 156 -18.53 -14.84 -3.64
CA ILE A 156 -17.27 -14.15 -3.95
C ILE A 156 -16.49 -13.78 -2.68
N HIS A 157 -17.19 -13.53 -1.57
CA HIS A 157 -16.57 -13.35 -0.26
C HIS A 157 -16.06 -14.68 0.33
N TRP A 158 -16.58 -15.83 -0.11
CA TRP A 158 -16.01 -17.14 0.20
C TRP A 158 -14.75 -17.42 -0.63
N ILE A 159 -14.77 -17.07 -1.93
CA ILE A 159 -13.63 -17.27 -2.84
C ILE A 159 -12.46 -16.35 -2.49
N PHE A 160 -12.72 -15.07 -2.20
CA PHE A 160 -11.68 -14.10 -1.87
C PHE A 160 -11.45 -13.89 -0.36
N ARG A 161 -12.08 -14.72 0.48
CA ARG A 161 -11.97 -14.69 1.96
C ARG A 161 -12.04 -13.26 2.52
N ARG A 162 -11.09 -12.86 3.37
CA ARG A 162 -11.09 -11.56 4.06
C ARG A 162 -10.81 -10.42 3.08
N THR A 163 -9.93 -10.62 2.10
CA THR A 163 -9.70 -9.65 1.01
C THR A 163 -11.00 -9.34 0.25
N GLY A 164 -11.80 -10.35 -0.06
CA GLY A 164 -13.10 -10.20 -0.68
C GLY A 164 -14.04 -9.34 0.17
N ARG A 165 -14.11 -9.62 1.48
CA ARG A 165 -14.94 -8.81 2.39
C ARG A 165 -14.57 -7.32 2.36
N HIS A 166 -13.27 -7.01 2.35
CA HIS A 166 -12.79 -5.61 2.24
C HIS A 166 -13.19 -4.99 0.89
N LEU A 167 -12.94 -5.70 -0.22
CA LEU A 167 -13.26 -5.21 -1.56
C LEU A 167 -14.75 -4.95 -1.76
N PHE A 168 -15.61 -5.74 -1.11
CA PHE A 168 -17.07 -5.59 -1.21
C PHE A 168 -17.69 -4.79 -0.07
N LEU A 169 -16.88 -4.20 0.82
CA LEU A 169 -17.36 -3.41 1.95
C LEU A 169 -18.36 -4.20 2.82
N THR A 170 -18.09 -5.49 3.04
CA THR A 170 -18.92 -6.39 3.86
C THR A 170 -18.22 -6.84 5.14
N ASP A 171 -16.99 -6.37 5.38
CA ASP A 171 -16.34 -6.49 6.67
C ASP A 171 -16.99 -5.60 7.72
N ASN A 172 -16.98 -6.11 8.95
CA ASN A 172 -17.51 -5.44 10.13
C ASN A 172 -16.66 -5.89 11.32
N ASP A 173 -15.43 -5.39 11.37
CA ASP A 173 -14.49 -5.68 12.44
C ASP A 173 -14.84 -4.83 13.67
N ASP A 174 -15.31 -5.48 14.74
CA ASP A 174 -15.59 -4.87 16.04
C ASP A 174 -16.55 -3.64 15.97
N GLY A 175 -17.52 -3.68 15.06
CA GLY A 175 -18.49 -2.58 14.87
C GLY A 175 -17.93 -1.36 14.14
N LYS A 176 -16.67 -1.41 13.68
CA LYS A 176 -16.05 -0.34 12.90
C LYS A 176 -16.61 -0.30 11.47
N PRO A 177 -16.60 0.87 10.81
CA PRO A 177 -16.89 0.94 9.38
C PRO A 177 -15.96 0.02 8.56
N PRO A 178 -16.42 -0.46 7.39
CA PRO A 178 -15.58 -1.24 6.47
C PRO A 178 -14.21 -0.62 6.26
N LEU A 179 -13.16 -1.45 6.22
CA LEU A 179 -11.76 -1.00 6.16
C LEU A 179 -11.51 0.01 5.05
N LEU A 180 -12.03 -0.22 3.85
CA LEU A 180 -11.79 0.72 2.73
C LEU A 180 -12.44 2.08 2.95
N LYS A 181 -13.53 2.17 3.72
CA LYS A 181 -14.07 3.48 4.15
C LYS A 181 -13.16 4.14 5.18
N ARG A 182 -12.60 3.36 6.10
CA ARG A 182 -11.63 3.87 7.08
C ARG A 182 -10.36 4.39 6.42
N MET A 183 -9.95 3.80 5.29
CA MET A 183 -8.78 4.24 4.51
C MET A 183 -9.03 5.44 3.59
N LEU A 184 -10.18 6.13 3.71
CA LEU A 184 -10.45 7.39 3.00
C LEU A 184 -9.99 8.63 3.77
N GLN A 185 -9.75 8.47 5.07
CA GLN A 185 -9.36 9.52 6.00
C GLN A 185 -8.39 8.90 7.01
N ASP A 186 -7.69 9.75 7.76
CA ASP A 186 -6.93 9.26 8.91
C ASP A 186 -7.91 8.65 9.93
N PHE A 187 -7.57 7.46 10.44
CA PHE A 187 -8.46 6.68 11.29
C PHE A 187 -7.66 5.93 12.34
N ASP A 188 -8.07 6.06 13.61
CA ASP A 188 -7.29 5.63 14.78
C ASP A 188 -5.84 6.18 14.67
N ASP A 189 -4.83 5.33 14.82
CA ASP A 189 -3.41 5.70 14.74
C ASP A 189 -2.81 5.60 13.32
N CYS A 190 -3.66 5.51 12.28
CA CYS A 190 -3.22 5.31 10.91
C CYS A 190 -3.50 6.52 10.01
N TYR A 191 -2.50 6.89 9.20
CA TYR A 191 -2.55 8.06 8.32
C TYR A 191 -2.69 7.67 6.84
N PHE A 192 -3.91 7.40 6.37
CA PHE A 192 -4.12 6.73 5.07
C PHE A 192 -4.05 7.64 3.83
N MET A 193 -3.80 8.94 4.04
CA MET A 193 -3.78 10.04 3.06
C MET A 193 -5.16 10.55 2.64
#